data_AF-A0A1X7E005-F1
#
_entry.id   AF-A0A1X7E005-F1
#
_cell.length_a   1.000
_cell.length_b   1.000
_cell.length_c   1.000
_cell.angle_alpha   90.00
_cell.angle_beta   90.00
_cell.angle_gamma   90.00
#
_symmetry.space_group_name_H-M   'P 1'
#
loop_
_entity.id
_entity.type
_entity.pdbx_description
1 polymer ?
#
loop_
_entity_poly.entity_id
_entity_poly.type
_entity_poly.pdbx_seq_one_letter_code
_entity_poly.pdbx_strand_id
1 'polypeptide(L)'
;MIARGRPEDGAGELRLGLATPDKRRIGLHVAAEAVADRLDPLPLAEAVESAPQAWRAMLAELVRRAQALGVRPAVYGSLAWQQRTGLAYVRPDSDIDLLFAPRDRRQLDGLLDLLAAMGEGSPRLDGEILLPDGAAVAWRELAGRPDRLLVKGPAEVSLRDLPSVLALFDREDAA
;
A
#
# COMPACT_ATOMS: atom_id res chain seq x y z
N MET A 1 1.22 12.69 0.01
CA MET A 1 1.51 11.42 0.70
C MET A 1 2.30 11.75 1.96
N ILE A 2 2.03 11.09 3.08
CA ILE A 2 2.82 11.31 4.30
C ILE A 2 4.23 10.75 4.06
N ALA A 3 5.23 11.58 4.31
CA ALA A 3 6.63 11.19 4.32
C ALA A 3 7.07 10.94 5.76
N ARG A 4 8.13 10.16 5.93
CA ARG A 4 8.69 9.89 7.24
C ARG A 4 9.05 11.21 7.94
N GLY A 5 8.66 11.33 9.20
CA GLY A 5 9.19 12.37 10.09
C GLY A 5 10.70 12.23 10.28
N ARG A 6 11.32 13.28 10.79
CA ARG A 6 12.72 13.29 11.21
C ARG A 6 12.82 13.48 12.73
N PRO A 7 13.93 13.08 13.36
CA PRO A 7 14.10 13.23 14.80
C PRO A 7 13.97 14.68 15.29
N GLU A 8 14.27 15.65 14.43
CA GLU A 8 14.11 17.08 14.71
C GLU A 8 12.67 17.60 14.62
N ASP A 9 11.71 16.81 14.11
CA ASP A 9 10.32 17.24 13.94
C ASP A 9 9.61 17.26 15.30
N GLY A 10 8.92 18.37 15.57
CA GLY A 10 8.12 18.55 16.77
C GLY A 10 6.84 17.71 16.78
N ALA A 11 6.27 17.53 17.97
CA ALA A 11 4.94 16.95 18.09
C ALA A 11 3.91 17.81 17.33
N GLY A 12 3.13 17.19 16.44
CA GLY A 12 2.18 17.91 15.58
C GLY A 12 2.76 18.40 14.27
N GLU A 13 4.01 18.08 13.93
CA GLU A 13 4.56 18.37 12.60
C GLU A 13 4.40 17.18 11.65
N LEU A 14 4.15 17.49 10.37
CA LEU A 14 4.00 16.50 9.30
C LEU A 14 4.93 16.82 8.14
N ARG A 15 5.66 15.80 7.70
CA ARG A 15 6.37 15.82 6.42
C ARG A 15 5.49 15.18 5.36
N LEU A 16 5.37 15.85 4.21
CA LEU A 16 4.60 15.36 3.07
C LEU A 16 5.48 15.31 1.83
N GLY A 17 5.26 14.29 1.00
CA GLY A 17 5.79 14.19 -0.35
C GLY A 17 4.70 14.41 -1.38
N LEU A 18 4.98 15.26 -2.35
CA LEU A 18 4.22 15.40 -3.58
C LEU A 18 5.12 15.04 -4.77
N ALA A 19 4.66 14.09 -5.58
CA ALA A 19 5.23 13.85 -6.91
C ALA A 19 4.40 14.66 -7.92
N THR A 20 5.05 15.26 -8.90
CA THR A 20 4.39 15.86 -10.06
C THR A 20 4.37 14.86 -11.24
N PRO A 21 3.52 15.06 -12.27
CA PRO A 21 3.50 14.21 -13.46
C PRO A 21 4.87 14.12 -14.16
N ASP A 22 5.66 15.19 -14.11
CA ASP A 22 7.04 15.24 -14.64
C ASP A 22 8.10 14.72 -13.66
N LYS A 23 7.70 13.92 -12.66
CA LYS A 23 8.54 13.27 -11.64
C LYS A 23 9.32 14.21 -10.72
N ARG A 24 9.00 15.50 -10.64
CA ARG A 24 9.57 16.34 -9.58
C ARG A 24 9.02 15.90 -8.24
N ARG A 25 9.90 15.82 -7.24
CA ARG A 25 9.54 15.48 -5.86
C ARG A 25 9.63 16.73 -5.02
N ILE A 26 8.51 17.15 -4.46
CA ILE A 26 8.39 18.30 -3.58
C ILE A 26 8.18 17.76 -2.17
N GLY A 27 9.11 18.09 -1.27
CA GLY A 27 8.95 17.86 0.15
C GLY A 27 8.27 19.07 0.79
N LEU A 28 7.25 18.83 1.59
CA LEU A 28 6.58 19.85 2.39
C LEU A 28 6.77 19.52 3.86
N HIS A 29 6.90 20.56 4.68
CA HIS A 29 6.88 20.46 6.13
C HIS A 29 5.79 21.39 6.62
N VAL A 30 4.76 20.82 7.25
CA VAL A 30 3.55 21.54 7.65
C VAL A 30 3.14 21.14 9.05
N ALA A 31 2.48 22.05 9.75
CA ALA A 31 1.75 21.72 10.96
C ALA A 31 0.59 20.76 10.66
N ALA A 32 0.32 19.81 11.55
CA ALA A 32 -0.74 18.81 11.38
C ALA A 32 -2.12 19.46 11.31
N GLU A 33 -2.33 20.54 12.06
CA GLU A 33 -3.53 21.38 12.05
C GLU A 33 -3.72 22.17 10.74
N ALA A 34 -2.68 22.32 9.93
CA ALA A 34 -2.82 22.91 8.59
C ALA A 34 -3.42 21.91 7.57
N VAL A 35 -3.56 20.63 7.93
CA VAL A 35 -4.20 19.63 7.09
C VAL A 35 -5.72 19.76 7.21
N ALA A 36 -6.34 20.32 6.18
CA ALA A 36 -7.80 20.45 6.12
C ALA A 36 -8.49 19.08 6.05
N ASP A 37 -7.99 18.18 5.19
CA ASP A 37 -8.60 16.88 4.95
C ASP A 37 -7.55 15.77 4.85
N ARG A 38 -7.93 14.58 5.31
CA ARG A 38 -7.18 13.34 5.11
C ARG A 38 -8.07 12.37 4.34
N LEU A 39 -7.57 11.92 3.20
CA LEU A 39 -8.25 10.94 2.37
C LEU A 39 -7.69 9.55 2.65
N ASP A 40 -8.58 8.57 2.74
CA ASP A 40 -8.19 7.18 2.79
C ASP A 40 -7.45 6.75 1.52
N PRO A 41 -6.68 5.65 1.57
CA PRO A 41 -6.17 4.99 0.38
C PRO A 41 -7.29 4.76 -0.65
N LEU A 42 -7.02 5.07 -1.92
CA LEU A 42 -8.02 4.98 -2.98
C LEU A 42 -8.32 3.49 -3.26
N PRO A 43 -9.58 3.03 -3.21
CA PRO A 43 -9.90 1.66 -3.59
C PRO A 43 -9.42 1.35 -5.01
N LEU A 44 -8.72 0.23 -5.22
CA LEU A 44 -8.15 -0.11 -6.54
C LEU A 44 -9.25 -0.21 -7.60
N ALA A 45 -10.43 -0.71 -7.23
CA ALA A 45 -11.59 -0.82 -8.10
C ALA A 45 -11.98 0.52 -8.76
N GLU A 46 -11.81 1.64 -8.04
CA GLU A 46 -12.13 2.98 -8.56
C GLU A 46 -11.05 3.53 -9.49
N ALA A 47 -9.84 2.98 -9.44
CA ALA A 47 -8.68 3.43 -10.22
C ALA A 47 -8.43 2.61 -11.50
N VAL A 48 -9.12 1.47 -11.67
CA VAL A 48 -8.88 0.55 -12.81
C VAL A 48 -9.03 1.27 -14.14
N GLU A 49 -10.07 2.07 -14.34
CA GLU A 49 -10.29 2.76 -15.61
C GLU A 49 -9.27 3.86 -15.90
N SER A 50 -8.63 4.40 -14.87
CA SER A 50 -7.50 5.32 -15.02
C SER A 50 -6.19 4.63 -15.35
N ALA A 51 -6.08 3.31 -15.19
CA ALA A 51 -4.86 2.59 -15.51
C ALA A 51 -4.64 2.49 -17.03
N PRO A 52 -3.38 2.32 -17.48
CA PRO A 52 -3.08 1.94 -18.86
C PRO A 52 -3.93 0.75 -19.32
N GLN A 53 -4.42 0.78 -20.56
CA GLN A 53 -5.35 -0.23 -21.08
C GLN A 53 -4.83 -1.66 -20.91
N ALA A 54 -3.51 -1.86 -21.12
CA ALA A 54 -2.85 -3.16 -20.96
C ALA A 54 -2.95 -3.74 -19.53
N TRP A 55 -3.14 -2.89 -18.52
CA TRP A 55 -3.18 -3.29 -17.11
C TRP A 55 -4.59 -3.62 -16.64
N ARG A 56 -5.62 -3.02 -17.25
CA ARG A 56 -7.00 -3.03 -16.71
C ARG A 56 -7.55 -4.42 -16.46
N ALA A 57 -7.35 -5.35 -17.39
CA ALA A 57 -7.83 -6.73 -17.23
C ALA A 57 -7.19 -7.43 -16.02
N MET A 58 -5.87 -7.27 -15.84
CA MET A 58 -5.15 -7.82 -14.70
C MET A 58 -5.63 -7.18 -13.39
N LEU A 59 -5.78 -5.86 -13.34
CA LEU A 59 -6.21 -5.15 -12.14
C LEU A 59 -7.65 -5.47 -11.76
N ALA A 60 -8.57 -5.58 -12.73
CA ALA A 60 -9.94 -6.01 -12.50
C ALA A 60 -9.99 -7.43 -11.92
N GLU A 61 -9.15 -8.33 -12.43
CA GLU A 61 -9.06 -9.70 -11.90
C GLU A 61 -8.49 -9.75 -10.49
N LEU A 62 -7.45 -8.94 -10.19
CA LEU A 62 -6.91 -8.80 -8.84
C LEU A 62 -7.99 -8.32 -7.87
N VAL A 63 -8.74 -7.27 -8.23
CA VAL A 63 -9.85 -6.73 -7.42
C VAL A 63 -10.86 -7.84 -7.14
N ARG A 64 -11.30 -8.56 -8.17
CA ARG A 64 -12.31 -9.62 -8.05
C ARG A 64 -11.84 -10.76 -7.14
N ARG A 65 -10.61 -11.26 -7.35
CA ARG A 65 -10.06 -12.38 -6.57
C ARG A 65 -9.75 -11.99 -5.13
N ALA A 66 -9.20 -10.80 -4.89
CA ALA A 66 -8.96 -10.30 -3.54
C ALA A 66 -10.28 -10.10 -2.77
N GLN A 67 -11.32 -9.56 -3.41
CA GLN A 67 -12.64 -9.43 -2.80
C GLN A 67 -13.26 -10.77 -2.43
N ALA A 68 -13.07 -11.81 -3.25
CA ALA A 68 -13.50 -13.17 -2.92
C ALA A 68 -12.79 -13.75 -1.68
N LEU A 69 -11.57 -13.26 -1.37
CA LEU A 69 -10.87 -13.56 -0.13
C LEU A 69 -11.32 -12.69 1.05
N GLY A 70 -12.18 -11.68 0.83
CA GLY A 70 -12.61 -10.73 1.84
C GLY A 70 -11.70 -9.50 1.97
N VAL A 71 -10.70 -9.36 1.10
CA VAL A 71 -9.74 -8.24 1.11
C VAL A 71 -10.11 -7.24 0.01
N ARG A 72 -10.13 -5.95 0.35
CA ARG A 72 -10.34 -4.87 -0.63
C ARG A 72 -9.00 -4.17 -0.90
N PRO A 73 -8.38 -4.39 -2.08
CA PRO A 73 -7.14 -3.71 -2.40
C PRO A 73 -7.36 -2.19 -2.54
N ALA A 74 -6.42 -1.42 -2.03
CA ALA A 74 -6.30 0.00 -2.31
C ALA A 74 -5.04 0.26 -3.14
N VAL A 75 -4.98 1.42 -3.76
CA VAL A 75 -3.84 1.91 -4.53
C VAL A 75 -3.37 3.24 -3.96
N TYR A 76 -2.06 3.42 -3.94
CA TYR A 76 -1.43 4.71 -3.62
C TYR A 76 -0.41 5.07 -4.72
N GLY A 77 0.30 6.18 -4.54
CA GLY A 77 1.31 6.61 -5.51
C GLY A 77 0.70 7.05 -6.85
N SER A 78 1.38 6.72 -7.94
CA SER A 78 1.15 7.31 -9.27
C SER A 78 -0.26 7.08 -9.81
N LEU A 79 -0.78 5.86 -9.74
CA LEU A 79 -2.12 5.56 -10.25
C LEU A 79 -3.22 6.23 -9.41
N ALA A 80 -3.03 6.32 -8.09
CA ALA A 80 -3.97 7.05 -7.23
C ALA A 80 -3.99 8.55 -7.53
N TRP A 81 -2.82 9.16 -7.79
CA TRP A 81 -2.75 10.56 -8.21
C TRP A 81 -3.35 10.79 -9.60
N GLN A 82 -3.13 9.87 -10.54
CA GLN A 82 -3.75 9.92 -11.87
C GLN A 82 -5.28 9.93 -11.78
N GLN A 83 -5.87 9.01 -11.01
CA GLN A 83 -7.32 8.98 -10.80
C GLN A 83 -7.84 10.29 -10.16
N ARG A 84 -7.14 10.80 -9.15
CA ARG A 84 -7.59 11.98 -8.39
C ARG A 84 -7.45 13.30 -9.14
N THR A 85 -6.45 13.42 -10.02
CA THR A 85 -6.12 14.68 -10.70
C THR A 85 -6.50 14.70 -12.17
N GLY A 86 -6.70 13.53 -12.79
CA GLY A 86 -6.86 13.37 -14.23
C GLY A 86 -5.56 13.58 -15.03
N LEU A 87 -4.43 13.83 -14.38
CA LEU A 87 -3.13 14.03 -15.04
C LEU A 87 -2.41 12.69 -15.25
N ALA A 88 -1.56 12.62 -16.28
CA ALA A 88 -0.80 11.42 -16.59
C ALA A 88 0.41 11.24 -15.65
N TYR A 89 0.25 10.42 -14.61
CA TYR A 89 1.33 10.03 -13.68
C TYR A 89 1.94 8.68 -14.02
N VAL A 90 1.15 7.78 -14.61
CA VAL A 90 1.53 6.39 -14.90
C VAL A 90 2.09 6.30 -16.32
N ARG A 91 3.21 5.59 -16.47
CA ARG A 91 3.79 5.23 -17.78
C ARG A 91 3.70 3.73 -18.00
N PRO A 92 3.87 3.23 -19.24
CA PRO A 92 3.82 1.80 -19.52
C PRO A 92 4.82 0.96 -18.71
N ASP A 93 5.96 1.53 -18.35
CA ASP A 93 7.04 0.90 -17.58
C ASP A 93 6.90 1.06 -16.06
N SER A 94 5.84 1.73 -15.59
CA SER A 94 5.60 1.92 -14.17
C SER A 94 5.22 0.60 -13.48
N ASP A 95 5.58 0.49 -12.22
CA ASP A 95 4.95 -0.42 -11.28
C ASP A 95 3.62 0.17 -10.76
N ILE A 96 2.85 -0.68 -10.08
CA ILE A 96 1.67 -0.27 -9.33
C ILE A 96 1.92 -0.49 -7.83
N ASP A 97 1.64 0.55 -7.04
CA ASP A 97 1.77 0.53 -5.59
C ASP A 97 0.41 0.23 -4.93
N LEU A 98 0.30 -0.94 -4.31
CA LEU A 98 -0.93 -1.46 -3.72
C LEU A 98 -0.86 -1.54 -2.20
N LEU A 99 -2.01 -1.37 -1.55
CA LEU A 99 -2.15 -1.55 -0.11
C LEU A 99 -3.24 -2.58 0.16
N PHE A 100 -2.93 -3.54 1.02
CA PHE A 100 -3.87 -4.58 1.43
C PHE A 100 -3.98 -4.61 2.95
N ALA A 101 -5.18 -4.80 3.47
CA ALA A 101 -5.44 -4.90 4.91
C ALA A 101 -6.21 -6.21 5.22
N PRO A 102 -5.55 -7.39 5.10
CA PRO A 102 -6.14 -8.64 5.55
C PRO A 102 -6.38 -8.58 7.07
N ARG A 103 -7.48 -9.16 7.53
CA ARG A 103 -7.86 -9.11 8.96
C ARG A 103 -7.38 -10.31 9.75
N ASP A 104 -7.20 -11.43 9.07
CA ASP A 104 -6.92 -12.72 9.68
C ASP A 104 -5.90 -13.51 8.85
N ARG A 105 -5.41 -14.61 9.42
CA ARG A 105 -4.41 -15.46 8.78
C ARG A 105 -4.87 -16.04 7.44
N ARG A 106 -6.15 -16.43 7.34
CA ARG A 106 -6.72 -17.04 6.13
C ARG A 106 -6.72 -16.04 4.98
N GLN A 107 -7.10 -14.79 5.24
CA GLN A 107 -7.06 -13.70 4.28
C GLN A 107 -5.63 -13.38 3.86
N LEU A 108 -4.70 -13.33 4.82
CA LEU A 108 -3.29 -13.05 4.55
C LEU A 108 -2.68 -14.11 3.63
N ASP A 109 -2.75 -15.38 4.02
CA ASP A 109 -2.15 -16.47 3.25
C ASP A 109 -2.77 -16.57 1.86
N GLY A 110 -4.11 -16.52 1.75
CA GLY A 110 -4.80 -16.54 0.47
C GLY A 110 -4.46 -15.34 -0.43
N LEU A 111 -4.21 -14.17 0.16
CA LEU A 111 -3.77 -12.98 -0.58
C LEU A 111 -2.32 -13.14 -1.07
N LEU A 112 -1.42 -13.65 -0.24
CA LEU A 112 -0.02 -13.86 -0.66
C LEU A 112 0.06 -14.90 -1.78
N ASP A 113 -0.71 -15.98 -1.69
CA ASP A 113 -0.84 -16.98 -2.75
C ASP A 113 -1.40 -16.38 -4.05
N LEU A 114 -2.42 -15.52 -3.94
CA LEU A 114 -2.98 -14.77 -5.08
C LEU A 114 -1.92 -13.90 -5.74
N LEU A 115 -1.19 -13.09 -4.98
CA LEU A 115 -0.17 -12.18 -5.50
C LEU A 115 1.00 -12.94 -6.13
N ALA A 116 1.45 -14.01 -5.49
CA ALA A 116 2.49 -14.89 -6.04
C ALA A 116 2.05 -15.54 -7.36
N ALA A 117 0.79 -16.00 -7.46
CA ALA A 117 0.25 -16.63 -8.66
C ALA A 117 0.05 -15.65 -9.83
N MET A 118 -0.18 -14.36 -9.54
CA MET A 118 -0.23 -13.32 -10.58
C MET A 118 1.15 -12.96 -11.13
N GLY A 119 2.22 -13.27 -10.38
CA GLY A 119 3.61 -13.23 -10.84
C GLY A 119 4.13 -11.83 -11.18
N GLU A 120 5.26 -11.80 -11.90
CA GLU A 120 5.91 -10.57 -12.39
C GLU A 120 5.30 -10.07 -13.70
N GLY A 121 3.97 -10.02 -13.76
CA GLY A 121 3.25 -9.49 -14.92
C GLY A 121 3.56 -8.01 -15.19
N SER A 122 2.99 -7.45 -16.26
CA SER A 122 2.98 -6.00 -16.50
C SER A 122 1.56 -5.47 -16.23
N PRO A 123 1.37 -4.60 -15.22
CA PRO A 123 2.39 -3.98 -14.37
C PRO A 123 2.96 -4.94 -13.32
N ARG A 124 4.18 -4.64 -12.87
CA ARG A 124 4.70 -5.25 -11.65
C ARG A 124 3.83 -4.83 -10.47
N LEU A 125 3.30 -5.80 -9.74
CA LEU A 125 2.53 -5.56 -8.53
C LEU A 125 3.48 -5.33 -7.35
N ASP A 126 3.57 -4.09 -6.89
CA ASP A 126 4.26 -3.73 -5.65
C ASP A 126 3.25 -3.28 -4.61
N GLY A 127 3.72 -3.17 -3.36
CA GLY A 127 2.83 -2.76 -2.29
C GLY A 127 3.15 -3.32 -0.93
N GLU A 128 2.25 -3.03 -0.01
CA GLU A 128 2.39 -3.32 1.40
C GLU A 128 1.15 -4.03 1.95
N ILE A 129 1.39 -4.91 2.93
CA ILE A 129 0.38 -5.46 3.81
C ILE A 129 0.33 -4.57 5.05
N LEU A 130 -0.82 -3.93 5.29
CA LEU A 130 -1.13 -3.27 6.54
C LEU A 130 -1.37 -4.32 7.61
N LEU A 131 -0.60 -4.23 8.68
CA LEU A 131 -0.69 -5.08 9.86
C LEU A 131 -1.81 -4.58 10.78
N PRO A 132 -2.41 -5.46 11.60
CA PRO A 132 -3.45 -5.10 12.57
C PRO A 132 -3.04 -4.03 13.60
N ASP A 133 -1.75 -3.86 13.84
CA ASP A 133 -1.20 -2.83 14.74
C ASP A 133 -0.96 -1.47 14.03
N GLY A 134 -1.34 -1.35 12.76
CA GLY A 134 -1.22 -0.13 11.96
C GLY A 134 0.15 0.07 11.30
N ALA A 135 1.10 -0.83 11.50
CA ALA A 135 2.35 -0.84 10.73
C ALA A 135 2.16 -1.53 9.37
N ALA A 136 3.16 -1.50 8.50
CA ALA A 136 3.09 -2.10 7.17
C ALA A 136 4.39 -2.82 6.80
N VAL A 137 4.28 -3.85 5.97
CA VAL A 137 5.41 -4.67 5.48
C VAL A 137 5.25 -4.88 3.98
N ALA A 138 6.36 -4.88 3.24
CA ALA A 138 6.32 -5.19 1.81
C ALA A 138 5.77 -6.61 1.59
N TRP A 139 4.73 -6.75 0.75
CA TRP A 139 4.07 -8.05 0.58
C TRP A 139 5.04 -9.13 0.07
N ARG A 140 6.00 -8.74 -0.78
CA ARG A 140 7.04 -9.62 -1.34
C ARG A 140 7.98 -10.16 -0.27
N GLU A 141 8.32 -9.33 0.70
CA GLU A 141 9.17 -9.73 1.83
C GLU A 141 8.42 -10.74 2.70
N LEU A 142 7.15 -10.45 2.99
CA LEU A 142 6.30 -11.37 3.76
C LEU A 142 6.06 -12.70 3.04
N ALA A 143 5.85 -12.68 1.72
CA ALA A 143 5.71 -13.88 0.88
C ALA A 143 6.99 -14.74 0.90
N GLY A 144 8.17 -14.12 0.98
CA GLY A 144 9.45 -14.81 1.10
C GLY A 144 9.69 -15.47 2.46
N ARG A 145 8.86 -15.17 3.48
CA ARG A 145 8.95 -15.70 4.85
C ARG A 145 10.38 -15.71 5.44
N PRO A 146 11.13 -14.59 5.40
CA PRO A 146 12.44 -14.51 6.07
C PRO A 146 12.30 -14.57 7.59
N ASP A 147 13.40 -14.82 8.31
CA ASP A 147 13.39 -14.84 9.78
C ASP A 147 12.95 -13.49 10.39
N ARG A 148 13.25 -12.38 9.71
CA ARG A 148 12.90 -11.02 10.12
C ARG A 148 12.40 -10.20 8.95
N LEU A 149 11.45 -9.33 9.23
CA LEU A 149 10.79 -8.42 8.30
C LEU A 149 11.09 -6.97 8.62
N LEU A 150 11.30 -6.15 7.59
CA LEU A 150 11.35 -4.70 7.70
C LEU A 150 9.92 -4.14 7.83
N VAL A 151 9.56 -3.76 9.04
CA VAL A 151 8.23 -3.24 9.38
C VAL A 151 8.28 -1.71 9.45
N LYS A 152 7.44 -1.06 8.64
CA LYS A 152 7.27 0.40 8.56
C LYS A 152 6.12 0.82 9.44
N GLY A 153 6.44 1.43 10.58
CA GLY A 153 5.45 2.12 11.41
C GLY A 153 5.25 3.58 10.97
N PRO A 154 4.30 4.29 11.60
CA PRO A 154 4.05 5.70 11.32
C PRO A 154 5.26 6.61 11.59
N ALA A 155 6.05 6.29 12.63
CA ALA A 155 7.18 7.09 13.09
C ALA A 155 8.55 6.45 12.77
N GLU A 156 8.62 5.12 12.77
CA GLU A 156 9.89 4.39 12.69
C GLU A 156 9.85 3.20 11.75
N VAL A 157 11.03 2.74 11.36
CA VAL A 157 11.21 1.48 10.66
C VAL A 157 11.98 0.54 11.59
N SER A 158 11.45 -0.66 11.78
CA SER A 158 11.98 -1.66 12.72
C SER A 158 12.15 -3.01 12.02
N LEU A 159 13.04 -3.86 12.53
CA LEU A 159 13.09 -5.27 12.15
C LEU A 159 12.33 -6.07 13.18
N ARG A 160 11.31 -6.84 12.73
CA ARG A 160 10.53 -7.72 13.60
C ARG A 160 10.66 -9.15 13.13
N ASP A 161 10.65 -10.11 14.04
CA ASP A 161 10.64 -11.52 13.67
C ASP A 161 9.32 -11.91 12.99
N LEU A 162 9.41 -12.83 12.03
CA LEU A 162 8.25 -13.29 11.28
C LEU A 162 7.16 -13.87 12.19
N PRO A 163 7.45 -14.74 13.18
CA PRO A 163 6.43 -15.25 14.10
C PRO A 163 5.62 -14.15 14.80
N SER A 164 6.28 -13.08 15.28
CA SER A 164 5.59 -11.96 15.94
C SER A 164 4.71 -11.16 15.00
N VAL A 165 5.14 -10.94 13.75
CA VAL A 165 4.30 -10.28 12.73
C VAL A 165 3.08 -11.14 12.39
N LEU A 166 3.29 -12.44 12.21
CA LEU A 166 2.26 -13.41 11.90
C LEU A 166 1.23 -13.54 13.04
N ALA A 167 1.68 -13.50 14.30
CA ALA A 167 0.82 -13.54 15.49
C ALA A 167 -0.19 -12.39 15.58
N LEU A 168 0.05 -11.27 14.89
CA LEU A 168 -0.92 -10.17 14.82
C LEU A 168 -2.23 -10.59 14.14
N PHE A 169 -2.18 -11.56 13.22
CA PHE A 169 -3.31 -12.05 12.44
C PHE A 169 -4.03 -13.26 13.07
N ASP A 170 -3.59 -13.70 14.25
CA ASP A 170 -4.15 -14.87 14.95
C ASP A 170 -5.37 -14.51 15.81
N ARG A 171 -5.72 -13.21 15.89
CA ARG A 171 -6.92 -12.77 16.59
C ARG A 171 -8.13 -12.90 15.68
N GLU A 172 -8.95 -13.92 15.96
CA GLU A 172 -10.37 -13.89 15.61
C GLU A 172 -10.98 -12.67 16.30
N ASP A 173 -11.43 -11.67 15.53
CA ASP A 173 -12.40 -10.72 16.05
C ASP A 173 -13.60 -11.53 16.53
N ALA A 174 -13.73 -11.63 17.86
CA ALA A 174 -14.95 -12.07 18.51
C ALA A 174 -16.06 -11.11 18.06
N ALA A 175 -16.84 -11.54 17.09
CA ALA A 175 -18.11 -10.93 16.71
C ALA A 175 -19.25 -11.54 17.53
#